data_AF-A0A4R2RLU4-F1
#
_entry.id   AF-A0A4R2RLU4-F1
#
_cell.length_a   1.000
_cell.length_b   1.000
_cell.length_c   1.000
_cell.angle_alpha   90.00
_cell.angle_beta   90.00
_cell.angle_gamma   90.00
#
_symmetry.space_group_name_H-M   'P 1'
#
loop_
_entity.id
_entity.type
_entity.pdbx_description
1 polymer ?
#
loop_
_entity_poly.entity_id
_entity_poly.type
_entity_poly.pdbx_seq_one_letter_code
_entity_poly.pdbx_strand_id
1 'polypeptide(L)'
;MTIWIYQRQIEDLHIEIERLEKQEREKQNDFQMATRRGDEPLARQTRQEQLRLNDQIRHLKSELIQTERALWKAQQMEQIQ
;
A
#
# COMPACT_ATOMS: atom_id res chain seq x y z
N MET A 1 -10.73 -23.95 8.04
CA MET A 1 -11.56 -22.75 7.72
C MET A 1 -10.80 -21.42 7.80
N THR A 2 -9.50 -21.42 8.10
CA THR A 2 -8.67 -20.21 8.29
C THR A 2 -7.96 -19.73 7.03
N ILE A 3 -7.71 -20.62 6.06
CA ILE A 3 -6.99 -20.31 4.81
C ILE A 3 -7.72 -19.29 3.95
N TRP A 4 -9.03 -19.45 3.74
CA TRP A 4 -9.83 -18.56 2.90
C TRP A 4 -9.83 -17.11 3.43
N ILE A 5 -9.82 -16.92 4.75
CA ILE A 5 -9.76 -15.58 5.37
C ILE A 5 -8.45 -14.89 4.99
N TYR A 6 -7.31 -15.58 5.10
CA TYR A 6 -6.02 -15.00 4.73
C TYR A 6 -5.93 -14.73 3.22
N GLN A 7 -6.47 -15.61 2.38
CA GLN A 7 -6.53 -15.37 0.93
C GLN A 7 -7.33 -14.11 0.61
N ARG A 8 -8.49 -13.93 1.25
CA ARG A 8 -9.31 -12.74 1.07
C ARG A 8 -8.62 -11.47 1.55
N GLN A 9 -7.99 -11.51 2.72
CA GLN A 9 -7.23 -10.39 3.26
C GLN A 9 -6.07 -10.00 2.33
N ILE A 10 -5.37 -10.97 1.75
CA ILE A 10 -4.30 -10.72 0.77
C ILE A 10 -4.87 -10.01 -0.47
N GLU A 11 -6.00 -10.43 -1.01
CA GLU A 11 -6.66 -9.76 -2.14
C GLU A 11 -7.02 -8.30 -1.79
N ASP A 12 -7.66 -8.08 -0.65
CA ASP A 12 -8.09 -6.75 -0.21
C ASP A 12 -6.87 -5.83 0.01
N LEU A 13 -5.77 -6.35 0.58
CA LEU A 13 -4.51 -5.61 0.76
C LEU A 13 -3.87 -5.24 -0.58
N HIS A 14 -3.86 -6.14 -1.57
CA HIS A 14 -3.34 -5.83 -2.90
C HIS A 14 -4.14 -4.71 -3.57
N ILE A 15 -5.46 -4.78 -3.52
CA ILE A 15 -6.35 -3.76 -4.10
C ILE A 15 -6.08 -2.39 -3.47
N GLU A 16 -5.97 -2.33 -2.15
CA GLU A 16 -5.73 -1.06 -1.45
C GLU A 16 -4.33 -0.50 -1.72
N ILE A 17 -3.30 -1.35 -1.77
CA ILE A 17 -1.94 -0.95 -2.13
C ILE A 17 -1.92 -0.36 -3.55
N GLU A 18 -2.53 -1.03 -4.52
CA GLU A 18 -2.59 -0.55 -5.91
C GLU A 18 -3.32 0.80 -5.99
N ARG A 19 -4.41 0.96 -5.25
CA ARG A 19 -5.16 2.22 -5.17
C ARG A 19 -4.28 3.35 -4.63
N LEU A 20 -3.56 3.13 -3.54
CA LEU A 20 -2.69 4.13 -2.93
C LEU A 20 -1.46 4.44 -3.79
N GLU A 21 -0.88 3.45 -4.45
CA GLU A 21 0.23 3.67 -5.40
C GLU A 21 -0.21 4.51 -6.59
N LYS A 22 -1.45 4.34 -7.07
CA LYS A 22 -2.01 5.21 -8.09
C LYS A 22 -2.13 6.65 -7.59
N GLN A 23 -2.66 6.85 -6.38
CA GLN A 23 -2.77 8.19 -5.77
C GLN A 23 -1.40 8.83 -5.55
N GLU A 24 -0.39 8.05 -5.14
CA GLU A 24 0.97 8.54 -4.95
C GLU A 24 1.56 9.08 -6.27
N ARG A 25 1.36 8.34 -7.37
CA ARG A 25 1.77 8.79 -8.72
C ARG A 25 1.06 10.06 -9.15
N GLU A 26 -0.23 10.19 -8.89
CA GLU A 26 -1.00 11.41 -9.17
C GLU A 26 -0.42 12.61 -8.39
N LYS A 27 -0.14 12.43 -7.10
CA LYS A 27 0.52 13.46 -6.28
C LYS A 27 1.94 13.76 -6.73
N GLN A 28 2.67 12.79 -7.27
CA GLN A 28 3.98 13.02 -7.86
C GLN A 28 3.91 13.92 -9.09
N ASN A 29 2.89 13.72 -9.94
CA ASN A 29 2.66 14.60 -11.08
C ASN A 29 2.25 16.02 -10.64
N ASP A 30 1.35 16.14 -9.66
CA ASP A 30 0.92 17.44 -9.11
C ASP A 30 2.10 18.22 -8.54
N PHE A 31 3.01 17.55 -7.83
CA PHE A 31 4.22 18.15 -7.26
C PHE A 31 5.14 18.71 -8.36
N GLN A 32 5.37 17.93 -9.41
CA GLN A 32 6.19 18.36 -10.55
C GLN A 32 5.57 19.58 -11.25
N MET A 33 4.25 19.60 -11.40
CA MET A 33 3.52 20.71 -12.00
C MET A 33 3.58 21.98 -11.13
N ALA A 34 3.38 21.85 -9.82
CA ALA A 34 3.50 22.97 -8.88
C ALA A 34 4.91 23.56 -8.89
N THR A 35 5.94 22.69 -8.87
CA THR A 35 7.35 23.11 -8.95
C THR A 35 7.64 23.85 -10.25
N ARG A 36 7.16 23.36 -11.40
CA ARG A 36 7.32 24.03 -12.71
C ARG A 36 6.65 25.40 -12.78
N ARG A 37 5.55 25.59 -12.04
CA ARG A 37 4.82 26.87 -11.97
C ARG A 37 5.41 27.85 -10.96
N GLY A 38 6.39 27.42 -10.15
CA GLY A 38 6.94 28.21 -9.05
C GLY A 38 6.00 28.35 -7.85
N ASP A 39 4.97 27.49 -7.75
CA ASP A 39 4.03 27.48 -6.63
C ASP A 39 4.60 26.64 -5.47
N GLU A 40 5.50 27.26 -4.71
CA GLU A 40 6.21 26.61 -3.60
C GLU A 40 5.27 26.13 -2.47
N PRO A 41 4.25 26.90 -2.04
CA PRO A 41 3.29 26.43 -1.04
C PRO A 41 2.57 25.15 -1.48
N LEU A 42 2.08 25.11 -2.73
CA LEU A 42 1.42 23.94 -3.28
C LEU A 42 2.38 22.75 -3.40
N ALA A 43 3.60 22.98 -3.90
CA ALA A 43 4.59 21.92 -4.02
C ALA A 43 4.92 21.30 -2.64
N ARG A 44 5.05 22.13 -1.60
CA ARG A 44 5.30 21.66 -0.23
C ARG A 44 4.13 20.83 0.31
N GLN A 45 2.90 21.28 0.10
CA GLN A 45 1.71 20.54 0.50
C GLN A 45 1.65 19.18 -0.19
N THR A 46 1.78 19.16 -1.52
CA THR A 46 1.74 17.91 -2.30
C THR A 46 2.85 16.94 -1.86
N ARG A 47 4.04 17.45 -1.52
CA ARG A 47 5.12 16.62 -0.99
C ARG A 47 4.78 15.98 0.36
N GLN A 48 4.10 16.70 1.25
CA GLN A 48 3.65 16.14 2.53
C GLN A 48 2.61 15.03 2.31
N GLU A 49 1.67 15.24 1.39
CA GLU A 49 0.67 14.25 1.03
C GLU A 49 1.31 12.98 0.44
N GLN A 50 2.31 13.10 -0.43
CA GLN A 50 3.09 11.97 -0.94
C GLN A 50 3.79 11.18 0.17
N LEU A 51 4.41 11.86 1.14
CA LEU A 51 5.11 11.19 2.24
C LEU A 51 4.11 10.38 3.08
N ARG A 52 2.94 10.96 3.36
CA ARG A 52 1.87 10.27 4.08
C ARG A 52 1.37 9.04 3.31
N LEU A 53 1.16 9.14 2.00
CA LEU A 53 0.77 8.00 1.17
C LEU A 53 1.85 6.91 1.16
N ASN A 54 3.12 7.30 1.05
CA ASN A 54 4.25 6.37 1.08
C ASN A 54 4.39 5.63 2.42
N ASP A 55 4.08 6.28 3.53
CA ASP A 55 4.06 5.64 4.85
C ASP A 55 2.90 4.64 4.96
N GLN A 56 1.71 5.00 4.46
CA GLN A 56 0.56 4.09 4.40
C GLN A 56 0.83 2.86 3.53
N ILE A 57 1.40 3.05 2.33
CA ILE A 57 1.80 1.95 1.44
C ILE A 57 2.80 1.03 2.14
N ARG A 58 3.80 1.57 2.85
CA ARG A 58 4.78 0.78 3.60
C ARG A 58 4.13 -0.04 4.72
N HIS A 59 3.16 0.53 5.42
CA HIS A 59 2.41 -0.18 6.44
C HIS A 59 1.62 -1.35 5.84
N LEU A 60 0.85 -1.12 4.78
CA LEU A 60 0.06 -2.17 4.12
C LEU A 60 0.93 -3.26 3.50
N LYS A 61 2.09 -2.91 2.92
CA LYS A 61 3.06 -3.90 2.43
C LYS A 61 3.60 -4.78 3.56
N SER A 62 3.81 -4.20 4.74
CA SER A 62 4.23 -4.97 5.92
C SER A 62 3.12 -5.93 6.39
N GLU A 63 1.87 -5.46 6.40
CA GLU A 63 0.69 -6.28 6.74
C GLU A 63 0.46 -7.41 5.72
N LEU A 64 0.66 -7.13 4.43
CA LEU A 64 0.59 -8.12 3.37
C LEU A 64 1.58 -9.27 3.61
N ILE A 65 2.85 -8.93 3.85
CA ILE A 65 3.90 -9.92 4.12
C ILE A 65 3.57 -10.77 5.36
N GLN A 66 3.01 -10.16 6.41
CA GLN A 66 2.60 -10.89 7.61
C GLN A 66 1.45 -11.85 7.33
N THR A 67 0.45 -11.40 6.55
CA THR A 67 -0.71 -12.20 6.16
C THR A 67 -0.31 -13.36 5.25
N GLU A 68 0.58 -13.14 4.28
CA GLU A 68 1.15 -14.19 3.42
C GLU A 68 1.89 -15.25 4.23
N ARG A 69 2.68 -14.84 5.23
CA ARG A 69 3.36 -15.77 6.15
C ARG A 69 2.37 -16.56 7.00
N ALA A 70 1.28 -15.93 7.44
CA ALA A 70 0.22 -16.61 8.21
C ALA A 70 -0.52 -17.64 7.35
N LEU A 71 -0.84 -17.29 6.10
CA LEU A 71 -1.41 -18.21 5.11
C LEU A 71 -0.50 -19.42 4.88
N TRP A 72 0.79 -19.19 4.63
CA TRP A 72 1.75 -20.26 4.41
C TRP A 72 1.81 -21.22 5.61
N LYS A 73 1.86 -20.71 6.84
CA LYS A 73 1.82 -21.54 8.05
C LYS A 73 0.52 -22.35 8.16
N ALA A 74 -0.62 -21.73 7.87
CA ALA A 74 -1.92 -22.41 7.91
C ALA A 74 -1.99 -23.56 6.89
N GLN A 75 -1.46 -23.35 5.68
CA GLN A 75 -1.37 -24.39 4.65
C GLN A 75 -0.47 -25.56 5.06
N GLN A 76 0.67 -25.28 5.71
CA GLN A 76 1.57 -26.34 6.21
C GLN A 76 0.91 -27.17 7.32
N MET A 77 0.11 -26.56 8.19
CA MET A 77 -0.60 -27.28 9.25
C MET A 77 -1.71 -28.19 8.70
N GLU A 78 -2.44 -27.76 7.66
CA GLU A 78 -3.45 -28.60 7.01
C GLU A 78 -2.83 -29.79 6.25
N GLN A 79 -1.58 -29.70 5.80
CA GLN A 79 -0.88 -30.80 5.10
C GLN A 79 -0.36 -31.90 6.04
N ILE A 80 -0.21 -31.60 7.33
CA ILE A 80 0.33 -32.52 8.34
C ILE A 80 -0.81 -33.25 9.09
N GLN A 81 -2.05 -32.76 8.96
CA GLN A 81 -3.28 -33.37 9.53
C GLN A 81 -3.91 -34.37 8.57
#